data_AF-A0A966B700-F1
#
_entry.id   AF-A0A966B700-F1
#
_cell.length_a   1.000
_cell.length_b   1.000
_cell.length_c   1.000
_cell.angle_alpha   90.00
_cell.angle_beta   90.00
_cell.angle_gamma   90.00
#
_symmetry.space_group_name_H-M   'P 1'
#
loop_
_entity.id
_entity.type
_entity.pdbx_description
1 polymer ?
#
loop_
_entity_poly.entity_id
_entity_poly.type
_entity_poly.pdbx_seq_one_letter_code
_entity_poly.pdbx_strand_id
1 'polypeptide(L)'
;MADRLGVSPAAVVLGLLAVVAAATGAWWAFRAPPTLVEEVLPLVGDVVVAVPSTTTAARVPLVVHVDGAVAVPGVHEVVLGSRVVDAIEAAGGLTEDADRSRLNLALLVEHEQRVCVTRIGEEE
;
A
#
# COMPACT_ATOMS: atom_id res chain seq x y z
N MET A 1 19.48 -23.42 51.00
CA MET A 1 20.55 -22.63 50.34
C MET A 1 19.91 -21.68 49.34
N ALA A 2 19.13 -20.71 49.81
CA ALA A 2 18.25 -19.88 48.98
C ALA A 2 18.07 -18.45 49.51
N ASP A 3 19.09 -17.90 50.18
CA ASP A 3 19.04 -16.51 50.71
C ASP A 3 20.45 -15.89 50.67
N ARG A 4 20.95 -15.58 49.47
CA ARG A 4 22.24 -14.89 49.29
C ARG A 4 22.16 -13.65 48.40
N LEU A 5 20.96 -13.23 48.04
CA LEU A 5 20.71 -11.97 47.35
C LEU A 5 19.47 -11.37 48.02
N GLY A 6 19.64 -10.36 48.87
CA GLY A 6 18.57 -9.72 49.67
C GLY A 6 17.55 -8.95 48.83
N VAL A 7 17.08 -9.55 47.73
CA VAL A 7 16.14 -8.99 46.77
C VAL A 7 14.82 -9.70 46.99
N SER A 8 13.82 -8.96 47.45
CA SER A 8 12.47 -9.52 47.66
C SER A 8 11.87 -9.99 46.33
N PRO A 9 11.01 -11.02 46.32
CA PRO A 9 10.34 -11.46 45.10
C PRO A 9 9.56 -10.32 44.41
N ALA A 10 9.07 -9.35 45.19
CA ALA A 10 8.44 -8.13 44.67
C ALA A 10 9.41 -7.25 43.87
N ALA A 11 10.68 -7.14 44.28
CA ALA A 11 11.69 -6.37 43.56
C ALA A 11 12.09 -7.02 42.22
N VAL A 12 12.07 -8.35 42.14
CA VAL A 12 12.30 -9.09 40.88
C VAL A 12 11.15 -8.87 39.90
N VAL A 13 9.90 -8.92 40.38
CA VAL A 13 8.71 -8.67 39.55
C VAL A 13 8.67 -7.23 39.05
N LEU A 14 8.96 -6.25 39.91
CA LEU A 14 9.05 -4.84 39.52
C LEU A 14 10.14 -4.59 38.48
N GLY A 15 11.31 -5.22 38.66
CA GLY A 15 12.41 -5.14 37.70
C GLY A 15 12.02 -5.70 36.32
N LEU A 16 11.35 -6.86 36.28
CA LEU A 16 10.87 -7.46 35.03
C LEU A 16 9.84 -6.59 34.31
N LEU A 17 8.90 -6.00 35.04
CA LEU A 17 7.89 -5.09 34.48
C LEU A 17 8.53 -3.83 33.87
N ALA A 18 9.56 -3.28 34.51
CA ALA A 18 10.30 -2.13 33.99
C ALA A 18 11.03 -2.45 32.67
N VAL A 19 11.62 -3.65 32.56
CA VAL A 19 12.29 -4.10 31.32
C VAL A 19 11.28 -4.27 30.18
N VAL A 20 10.10 -4.84 30.45
CA VAL A 20 9.05 -5.01 29.43
C VAL A 20 8.53 -3.67 28.94
N ALA A 21 8.29 -2.71 29.84
CA ALA A 21 7.84 -1.36 29.48
C ALA A 21 8.88 -0.60 28.63
N ALA A 22 10.17 -0.76 28.94
CA ALA A 22 11.25 -0.17 28.15
C ALA A 22 11.32 -0.80 26.74
N ALA A 23 11.14 -2.12 26.63
CA ALA A 23 11.18 -2.82 25.34
C ALA A 23 9.99 -2.44 24.44
N THR A 24 8.77 -2.33 24.98
CA THR A 24 7.60 -1.87 24.21
C THR A 24 7.71 -0.40 23.81
N GLY A 25 8.21 0.47 24.69
CA GLY A 25 8.47 1.87 24.35
C GLY A 25 9.51 2.02 23.23
N ALA A 26 10.60 1.24 23.28
CA ALA A 26 11.61 1.23 22.24
C ALA A 26 11.06 0.70 20.90
N TRP A 27 10.20 -0.32 20.92
CA TRP A 27 9.56 -0.86 19.72
C TRP A 27 8.62 0.15 19.05
N TRP A 28 7.87 0.94 19.84
CA TRP A 28 7.06 2.04 19.34
C TRP A 28 7.90 3.21 18.79
N ALA A 29 9.03 3.52 19.42
CA ALA A 29 9.94 4.58 18.95
C ALA A 29 10.71 4.18 17.68
N PHE A 30 10.96 2.89 17.45
CA PHE A 30 11.58 2.37 16.22
C PHE A 30 10.65 2.39 15.00
N ARG A 31 9.34 2.61 15.17
CA ARG A 31 8.46 3.06 14.09
C ARG A 31 8.70 4.55 13.85
N ALA A 32 9.89 4.88 13.34
CA ALA A 32 10.20 6.22 12.89
C ALA A 32 9.12 6.67 11.89
N PRO A 33 8.51 7.86 12.04
CA PRO A 33 7.67 8.42 11.00
C PRO A 33 8.51 8.59 9.73
N PRO A 34 7.94 8.41 8.52
CA PRO A 34 8.66 8.74 7.29
C PRO A 34 9.07 10.21 7.38
N THR A 35 10.38 10.47 7.37
CA THR A 35 10.92 11.81 7.30
C THR A 35 10.40 12.45 6.02
N LEU A 36 9.71 13.59 6.15
CA LEU A 36 9.35 14.43 5.03
C LEU A 36 10.64 14.75 4.28
N VAL A 37 10.79 14.17 3.09
CA VAL A 37 11.89 14.47 2.19
C VAL A 37 11.69 15.93 1.81
N GLU A 38 12.46 16.84 2.42
CA GLU A 38 12.57 18.20 1.90
C GLU A 38 13.20 18.10 0.51
N GLU A 39 12.32 18.14 -0.48
CA GLU A 39 12.63 18.18 -1.88
C GLU A 39 13.32 19.52 -2.18
N VAL A 40 14.64 19.55 -2.04
CA VAL A 40 15.45 20.67 -2.49
C VAL A 40 15.44 20.64 -4.02
N LEU A 41 14.54 21.42 -4.61
CA LEU A 41 14.46 21.66 -6.05
C LEU A 41 15.76 22.34 -6.52
N PRO A 42 16.53 21.78 -7.46
CA PRO A 42 17.56 22.55 -8.15
C PRO A 42 16.85 23.54 -9.11
N LEU A 43 16.79 24.81 -8.71
CA LEU A 43 16.43 25.90 -9.60
C LEU A 43 17.60 26.18 -10.55
N VAL A 44 17.70 25.42 -11.66
CA VAL A 44 18.50 25.79 -12.81
C VAL A 44 17.69 25.49 -14.06
N GLY A 45 17.24 26.56 -14.71
CA GLY A 45 16.60 26.48 -16.01
C GLY A 45 17.61 26.16 -17.09
N ASP A 46 17.22 25.29 -18.00
CA ASP A 46 17.60 25.34 -19.39
C ASP A 46 16.43 24.80 -20.22
N VAL A 47 16.09 25.52 -21.29
CA VAL A 47 15.02 25.19 -22.22
C VAL A 47 15.37 23.88 -22.91
N VAL A 48 14.72 22.78 -22.54
CA VAL A 48 14.87 21.51 -23.24
C VAL A 48 13.89 21.50 -24.41
N VAL A 49 14.46 21.63 -25.61
CA VAL A 49 13.81 21.35 -26.88
C VAL A 49 13.07 20.01 -26.77
N ALA A 50 11.78 20.00 -27.08
CA ALA A 50 10.95 18.79 -27.06
C ALA A 50 11.47 17.76 -28.07
N VAL A 51 12.35 16.87 -27.61
CA VAL A 51 12.56 15.56 -28.24
C VAL A 51 11.42 14.66 -27.75
N PRO A 52 10.65 14.01 -28.65
CA PRO A 52 9.73 12.98 -28.24
C PRO A 52 10.56 11.81 -27.73
N SER A 53 10.80 11.78 -26.43
CA SER A 53 11.36 10.60 -25.77
C SER A 53 10.30 9.52 -25.79
N THR A 54 10.24 8.76 -26.88
CA THR A 54 9.69 7.41 -26.87
C THR A 54 10.66 6.54 -26.07
N THR A 55 10.73 6.77 -24.77
CA THR A 55 11.26 5.76 -23.85
C THR A 55 10.24 4.63 -23.91
N THR A 56 10.56 3.60 -24.68
CA THR A 56 9.96 2.28 -24.53
C THR A 56 10.28 1.82 -23.12
N ALA A 57 9.50 2.27 -22.15
CA ALA A 57 9.50 1.75 -20.81
C ALA A 57 9.23 0.25 -20.95
N ALA A 58 10.14 -0.59 -20.46
CA ALA A 58 9.94 -2.01 -20.43
C ALA A 58 8.60 -2.28 -19.75
N ARG A 59 7.64 -2.84 -20.49
CA ARG A 59 6.31 -3.17 -19.97
C ARG A 59 6.44 -4.39 -19.10
N VAL A 60 6.58 -4.18 -17.80
CA VAL A 60 6.56 -5.26 -16.80
C VAL A 60 5.10 -5.65 -16.59
N PRO A 61 4.68 -6.90 -16.91
CA PRO A 61 3.30 -7.32 -16.69
C PRO A 61 3.03 -7.56 -15.19
N LEU A 62 1.83 -7.21 -14.76
CA LEU A 62 1.25 -7.50 -13.47
C LEU A 62 -0.05 -8.27 -13.66
N VAL A 63 -0.34 -9.18 -12.74
CA VAL A 63 -1.56 -9.96 -12.73
C VAL A 63 -2.46 -9.41 -11.63
N VAL A 64 -3.69 -9.07 -11.99
CA VAL A 64 -4.71 -8.52 -11.08
C VAL A 64 -5.98 -9.36 -11.19
N HIS A 65 -6.67 -9.57 -10.07
CA HIS A 65 -7.98 -10.21 -10.08
C HIS A 65 -9.07 -9.14 -10.04
N VAL A 66 -9.92 -9.09 -11.06
CA VAL A 66 -11.06 -8.17 -11.14
C VAL A 66 -12.35 -8.96 -11.01
N ASP A 67 -13.22 -8.56 -10.08
CA ASP A 67 -14.46 -9.26 -9.78
C ASP A 67 -15.65 -8.28 -9.62
N GLY A 68 -16.87 -8.81 -9.66
CA GLY A 68 -18.10 -8.06 -9.45
C GLY A 68 -18.72 -7.51 -10.73
N ALA A 69 -19.20 -6.27 -10.67
CA ALA A 69 -19.96 -5.60 -11.74
C ALA A 69 -19.05 -5.07 -12.89
N VAL A 70 -18.30 -5.98 -13.50
CA VAL A 70 -17.47 -5.74 -14.70
C VAL A 70 -17.90 -6.69 -15.82
N ALA A 71 -17.57 -6.35 -17.07
CA ALA A 71 -18.00 -7.15 -18.23
C ALA A 71 -17.44 -8.59 -18.21
N VAL A 72 -16.15 -8.74 -17.86
CA VAL A 72 -15.47 -10.04 -17.79
C VAL A 72 -14.72 -10.15 -16.46
N PRO A 73 -15.38 -10.65 -15.40
CA PRO A 73 -14.71 -10.98 -14.14
C PRO A 73 -13.65 -12.07 -14.36
N GLY A 74 -12.56 -12.00 -13.63
CA GLY A 74 -11.46 -12.97 -13.75
C GLY A 74 -10.10 -12.39 -13.42
N VAL A 75 -9.06 -13.02 -13.95
CA VAL A 75 -7.68 -12.59 -13.78
C VAL A 75 -7.22 -11.93 -15.08
N HIS A 76 -6.65 -10.74 -14.96
CA HIS A 76 -6.25 -9.90 -16.09
C HIS A 76 -4.80 -9.46 -15.94
N GLU A 77 -4.13 -9.28 -17.09
CA GLU A 77 -2.78 -8.74 -17.14
C GLU A 77 -2.81 -7.24 -17.42
N VAL A 78 -2.13 -6.46 -16.58
CA VAL A 78 -1.93 -5.02 -16.72
C VAL A 78 -0.44 -4.70 -16.65
N VAL A 79 -0.04 -3.46 -16.95
CA VAL A 79 1.38 -3.06 -16.89
C VAL A 79 1.71 -2.48 -15.52
N LEU A 80 2.92 -2.65 -15.02
CA LEU A 80 3.41 -1.96 -13.83
C LEU A 80 3.17 -0.44 -13.94
N GLY A 81 2.56 0.14 -12.90
CA GLY A 81 2.15 1.55 -12.89
C GLY A 81 0.75 1.80 -13.44
N SER A 82 0.05 0.75 -13.88
CA SER A 82 -1.38 0.83 -14.22
C SER A 82 -2.20 1.18 -12.98
N ARG A 83 -3.33 1.84 -13.21
CA ARG A 83 -4.31 2.22 -12.19
C ARG A 83 -5.51 1.27 -12.22
N VAL A 84 -6.37 1.39 -11.21
CA VAL A 84 -7.59 0.58 -11.10
C VAL A 84 -8.48 0.72 -12.34
N VAL A 85 -8.53 1.92 -12.94
CA VAL A 85 -9.25 2.13 -14.22
C VAL A 85 -8.71 1.22 -15.34
N ASP A 86 -7.40 1.08 -15.47
CA ASP A 86 -6.78 0.28 -16.53
C ASP A 86 -7.08 -1.22 -16.31
N ALA A 87 -7.12 -1.68 -15.06
CA ALA A 87 -7.53 -3.05 -14.71
C ALA A 87 -9.00 -3.32 -15.04
N ILE A 88 -9.88 -2.36 -14.79
CA ILE A 88 -11.30 -2.45 -15.14
C ILE A 88 -11.50 -2.44 -16.65
N GLU A 89 -10.75 -1.61 -17.38
CA GLU A 89 -10.75 -1.61 -18.84
C GLU A 89 -10.27 -2.93 -19.42
N ALA A 90 -9.22 -3.54 -18.83
CA ALA A 90 -8.77 -4.89 -19.18
C ALA A 90 -9.86 -5.95 -18.95
N ALA A 91 -10.70 -5.75 -17.92
CA ALA A 91 -11.90 -6.57 -17.66
C ALA A 91 -13.10 -6.24 -18.57
N GLY A 92 -12.92 -5.40 -19.60
CA GLY A 92 -13.97 -5.03 -20.55
C GLY A 92 -14.87 -3.88 -20.08
N GLY A 93 -14.49 -3.18 -19.02
CA GLY A 93 -15.21 -2.04 -18.46
C GLY A 93 -16.23 -2.40 -17.38
N LEU A 94 -16.78 -1.36 -16.76
CA LEU A 94 -17.85 -1.46 -15.77
C LEU A 94 -19.19 -1.81 -16.45
N THR A 95 -20.02 -2.60 -15.79
CA THR A 95 -21.42 -2.79 -16.22
C THR A 95 -22.28 -1.59 -15.80
N GLU A 96 -23.52 -1.50 -16.31
CA GLU A 96 -24.45 -0.41 -15.98
C GLU A 96 -24.83 -0.39 -14.49
N ASP A 97 -24.81 -1.55 -13.84
CA ASP A 97 -25.13 -1.71 -12.42
C ASP A 97 -23.95 -1.39 -11.49
N ALA A 98 -22.77 -1.07 -12.02
CA ALA A 98 -21.56 -0.89 -11.22
C ALA A 98 -21.54 0.42 -10.42
N ASP A 99 -21.21 0.33 -9.14
CA ASP A 99 -21.04 1.51 -8.29
C ASP A 99 -19.63 2.11 -8.41
N ARG A 100 -19.46 2.99 -9.39
CA ARG A 100 -18.20 3.72 -9.61
C ARG A 100 -17.81 4.66 -8.46
N SER A 101 -18.76 5.07 -7.62
CA SER A 101 -18.50 6.06 -6.57
C SER A 101 -17.65 5.49 -5.43
N ARG A 102 -17.66 4.16 -5.28
CA ARG A 102 -16.92 3.42 -4.27
C ARG A 102 -15.52 3.00 -4.72
N LEU A 103 -15.19 3.18 -6.00
CA LEU A 103 -13.90 2.82 -6.56
C LEU A 103 -12.97 4.03 -6.66
N ASN A 104 -11.77 3.90 -6.08
CA ASN A 104 -10.69 4.82 -6.40
C ASN A 104 -10.03 4.39 -7.72
N LEU A 105 -10.59 4.85 -8.83
CA LEU A 105 -10.10 4.57 -10.19
C LEU A 105 -8.67 5.05 -10.43
N ALA A 106 -8.20 6.03 -9.63
CA ALA A 106 -6.85 6.56 -9.73
C ALA A 106 -5.83 5.78 -8.89
N LEU A 107 -6.24 4.84 -8.06
CA LEU A 107 -5.32 4.04 -7.26
C LEU A 107 -4.42 3.20 -8.18
N LEU A 108 -3.13 3.10 -7.85
CA LEU A 108 -2.21 2.19 -8.55
C LEU A 108 -2.56 0.74 -8.25
N VAL A 109 -2.37 -0.12 -9.23
CA VAL A 109 -2.59 -1.57 -9.11
C VAL A 109 -1.26 -2.24 -8.80
N GLU A 110 -1.29 -3.11 -7.79
CA GLU A 110 -0.18 -3.95 -7.38
C GLU A 110 -0.33 -5.39 -7.90
N HIS A 111 0.75 -6.17 -7.86
CA HIS A 111 0.70 -7.59 -8.23
C HIS A 111 -0.21 -8.35 -7.26
N GLU A 112 -1.00 -9.28 -7.77
CA GLU A 112 -1.91 -10.14 -6.99
C GLU A 112 -3.03 -9.36 -6.26
N GLN A 113 -3.19 -8.07 -6.56
CA GLN A 113 -4.26 -7.27 -6.00
C GLN A 113 -5.63 -7.76 -6.50
N ARG A 114 -6.64 -7.70 -5.62
CA ARG A 114 -8.04 -7.91 -5.99
C ARG A 114 -8.78 -6.58 -6.08
N VAL A 115 -9.40 -6.32 -7.23
CA VAL A 115 -10.30 -5.19 -7.48
C VAL A 115 -11.73 -5.72 -7.51
N CYS A 116 -12.53 -5.38 -6.51
CA CYS A 116 -13.93 -5.75 -6.45
C CYS A 116 -14.81 -4.56 -6.82
N VAL A 117 -15.70 -4.75 -7.78
CA VAL A 117 -16.67 -3.73 -8.21
C VAL A 117 -18.05 -4.12 -7.68
N THR A 118 -18.57 -3.39 -6.69
CA THR A 118 -19.91 -3.61 -6.15
C THR A 118 -21.00 -3.09 -7.08
N ARG A 119 -22.23 -3.59 -6.95
CA ARG A 119 -23.38 -3.00 -7.64
C ARG A 119 -23.95 -1.81 -6.87
N ILE A 120 -24.65 -0.93 -7.59
CA ILE A 120 -25.36 0.21 -7.01
C ILE A 120 -26.41 -0.30 -6.02
N GLY A 121 -26.34 0.15 -4.77
CA GLY A 121 -27.28 -0.22 -3.72
C GLY A 121 -26.95 -1.53 -2.98
N GLU A 122 -25.86 -2.21 -3.33
CA GLU A 122 -25.28 -3.24 -2.48
C GLU A 122 -24.49 -2.56 -1.34
N GLU A 123 -24.83 -2.89 -0.10
CA GLU A 123 -24.00 -2.58 1.06
C GLU A 123 -22.93 -3.69 1.17
N GLU A 124 -21.67 -3.28 1.27
CA GLU A 124 -20.49 -4.17 1.34
C GLU A 124 -20.46 -5.00 2.62
#